data_AF-A0A8J7JEG7-F1
#
_entry.id   AF-A0A8J7JEG7-F1
#
_cell.length_a   1.000
_cell.length_b   1.000
_cell.length_c   1.000
_cell.angle_alpha   90.00
_cell.angle_beta   90.00
_cell.angle_gamma   90.00
#
_symmetry.space_group_name_H-M   'P 1'
#
loop_
_entity.id
_entity.type
_entity.pdbx_description
1 polymer ?
#
loop_
_entity_poly.entity_id
_entity_poly.type
_entity_poly.pdbx_seq_one_letter_code
_entity_poly.pdbx_strand_id
1 'polypeptide(L)'
;MAQATADLQQLKGIGKVLAQRLKGAGLASYHGIVEAGEEGLKKIPGLNPSTIPSILDQARELSDRTKLGKEERVAALKGKVTEVRDGLYRLAESVRERFPEKVDGKAGQKMSADLNKVMAALTRMAEGEHGRLKRAERALEKAQRRVTKLEAAGLKKVRKGLKKSRKSLRKVLG
;
A
#
# COMPACT_ATOMS: atom_id res chain seq x y z
N MET A 1 -7.94 -4.94 -16.37
CA MET A 1 -8.06 -6.08 -17.31
C MET A 1 -6.98 -6.09 -18.39
N ALA A 2 -6.51 -4.91 -18.89
CA ALA A 2 -5.47 -4.79 -19.92
C ALA A 2 -4.02 -4.81 -19.39
N GLN A 3 -3.80 -4.55 -18.10
CA GLN A 3 -2.45 -4.48 -17.51
C GLN A 3 -1.72 -5.82 -17.60
N ALA A 4 -2.37 -6.92 -17.19
CA ALA A 4 -1.76 -8.25 -17.21
C ALA A 4 -1.24 -8.68 -18.58
N THR A 5 -1.97 -8.36 -19.67
CA THR A 5 -1.52 -8.67 -21.03
C THR A 5 -0.39 -7.77 -21.51
N ALA A 6 -0.28 -6.55 -20.98
CA ALA A 6 0.81 -5.63 -21.30
C ALA A 6 2.08 -5.98 -20.51
N ASP A 7 1.92 -6.45 -19.27
CA ASP A 7 3.02 -6.93 -18.45
C ASP A 7 3.64 -8.18 -19.13
N LEU A 8 2.83 -9.17 -19.51
CA LEU A 8 3.34 -10.36 -20.21
C LEU A 8 4.06 -10.08 -21.55
N GLN A 9 3.78 -8.94 -22.20
CA GLN A 9 4.47 -8.53 -23.44
C GLN A 9 5.90 -8.03 -23.20
N GLN A 10 6.32 -7.82 -21.95
CA GLN A 10 7.71 -7.48 -21.62
C GLN A 10 8.66 -8.68 -21.80
N LEU A 11 8.13 -9.90 -21.86
CA LEU A 11 8.89 -11.11 -22.13
C LEU A 11 9.23 -11.18 -23.62
N LYS A 12 10.52 -11.28 -23.93
CA LYS A 12 10.98 -11.41 -25.33
C LYS A 12 10.42 -12.70 -25.93
N GLY A 13 9.75 -12.57 -27.08
CA GLY A 13 9.08 -13.69 -27.75
C GLY A 13 7.59 -13.85 -27.40
N ILE A 14 7.05 -13.09 -26.44
CA ILE A 14 5.61 -13.08 -26.13
C ILE A 14 4.96 -11.83 -26.75
N GLY A 15 4.31 -12.05 -27.90
CA GLY A 15 3.47 -11.03 -28.53
C GLY A 15 2.08 -10.94 -27.91
N LYS A 16 1.29 -9.94 -28.35
CA LYS A 16 -0.08 -9.67 -27.88
C LYS A 16 -1.00 -10.90 -27.91
N VAL A 17 -0.89 -11.74 -28.94
CA VAL A 17 -1.71 -12.96 -29.11
C VAL A 17 -1.32 -14.05 -28.11
N LEU A 18 -0.02 -14.27 -27.90
CA LEU A 18 0.48 -15.23 -26.90
C LEU A 18 0.16 -14.77 -25.47
N ALA A 19 0.28 -13.47 -25.18
CA ALA A 19 -0.11 -12.90 -23.89
C ALA A 19 -1.60 -13.13 -23.58
N GLN A 20 -2.48 -13.04 -24.59
CA GLN A 20 -3.90 -13.36 -24.42
C GLN A 20 -4.13 -14.86 -24.18
N ARG A 21 -3.40 -15.74 -24.87
CA ARG A 21 -3.50 -17.20 -24.68
C ARG A 21 -3.00 -17.64 -23.30
N LEU A 22 -1.88 -17.09 -22.84
CA LEU A 22 -1.34 -17.31 -21.50
C LEU A 22 -2.36 -16.88 -20.43
N LYS A 23 -2.96 -15.70 -20.60
CA LYS A 23 -4.04 -15.25 -19.72
C LYS A 23 -5.26 -16.18 -19.77
N GLY A 24 -5.65 -16.67 -20.94
CA GLY A 24 -6.75 -17.63 -21.12
C GLY A 24 -6.48 -18.97 -20.41
N ALA A 25 -5.22 -19.37 -20.30
CA ALA A 25 -4.77 -20.54 -19.55
C ALA A 25 -4.58 -20.27 -18.04
N GLY A 26 -4.98 -19.10 -17.53
CA GLY A 26 -4.81 -18.72 -16.12
C GLY A 26 -3.42 -18.17 -15.75
N LEU A 27 -2.47 -18.15 -16.70
CA LEU A 27 -1.10 -17.66 -16.52
C LEU A 27 -1.03 -16.14 -16.76
N ALA A 28 -1.78 -15.38 -15.97
CA ALA A 28 -1.92 -13.94 -16.14
C ALA A 28 -0.80 -13.11 -15.45
N SER A 29 0.24 -13.77 -14.91
CA SER A 29 1.33 -13.12 -14.17
C SER A 29 2.67 -13.84 -14.37
N TYR A 30 3.79 -13.13 -14.18
CA TYR A 30 5.12 -13.74 -14.23
C TYR A 30 5.27 -14.88 -13.21
N HIS A 31 4.70 -14.72 -12.01
CA HIS A 31 4.70 -15.78 -11.00
C HIS A 31 3.98 -17.03 -11.47
N GLY A 32 2.79 -16.87 -12.07
CA GLY A 32 2.04 -17.99 -12.61
C GLY A 32 2.81 -18.72 -13.72
N ILE A 33 3.57 -17.99 -14.54
CA ILE A 33 4.44 -18.58 -15.57
C ILE A 33 5.57 -19.40 -14.95
N VAL A 34 6.25 -18.85 -13.92
CA VAL A 34 7.34 -19.55 -13.23
C VAL A 34 6.82 -20.81 -12.50
N GLU A 35 5.66 -20.72 -11.89
CA GLU A 35 5.01 -21.81 -11.15
C GLU A 35 4.51 -22.92 -12.08
N ALA A 36 3.97 -22.57 -13.24
CA ALA A 36 3.56 -23.52 -14.27
C ALA A 36 4.74 -24.25 -14.91
N GLY A 37 5.95 -23.67 -14.84
CA GLY A 37 7.19 -24.26 -15.31
C GLY A 37 7.18 -24.58 -16.81
N GLU A 38 8.11 -25.43 -17.24
CA GLU A 38 8.23 -25.80 -18.65
C GLU A 38 7.03 -26.59 -19.16
N GLU A 39 6.49 -27.49 -18.33
CA GLU A 39 5.38 -28.35 -18.73
C GLU A 39 4.07 -27.58 -18.93
N GLY A 40 3.83 -26.56 -18.11
CA GLY A 40 2.67 -25.68 -18.26
C GLY A 40 2.77 -24.79 -19.49
N LEU A 41 3.97 -24.34 -19.84
CA LEU A 41 4.22 -23.52 -21.03
C LEU A 41 4.18 -24.33 -22.32
N LYS A 42 4.63 -25.59 -22.32
CA LYS A 42 4.55 -26.51 -23.49
C LYS A 42 3.11 -26.78 -23.91
N LYS A 43 2.14 -26.69 -22.98
CA LYS A 43 0.70 -26.88 -23.26
C LYS A 43 0.07 -25.67 -23.96
N ILE A 44 0.77 -24.54 -24.09
CA ILE A 44 0.24 -23.32 -24.70
C ILE A 44 0.44 -23.38 -26.23
N PRO A 45 -0.64 -23.32 -27.02
CA PRO A 45 -0.55 -23.42 -28.47
C PRO A 45 0.17 -22.21 -29.07
N GLY A 46 1.20 -22.49 -29.88
CA GLY A 46 1.99 -21.48 -30.59
C GLY A 46 3.24 -20.99 -29.84
N LEU A 47 3.58 -21.59 -28.70
CA LEU A 47 4.85 -21.32 -28.01
C LEU A 47 5.94 -22.26 -28.54
N ASN A 48 7.12 -21.73 -28.87
CA ASN A 48 8.24 -22.55 -29.33
C ASN A 48 8.95 -23.21 -28.13
N PRO A 49 9.02 -24.55 -28.06
CA PRO A 49 9.64 -25.27 -26.94
C PRO A 49 11.08 -24.84 -26.64
N SER A 50 11.86 -24.47 -27.65
CA SER A 50 13.25 -24.01 -27.49
C SER A 50 13.36 -22.65 -26.78
N THR A 51 12.31 -21.84 -26.81
CA THR A 51 12.28 -20.51 -26.18
C THR A 51 11.77 -20.53 -24.74
N ILE A 52 11.19 -21.66 -24.30
CA ILE A 52 10.58 -21.81 -22.97
C ILE A 52 11.58 -21.56 -21.83
N PRO A 53 12.81 -22.10 -21.85
CA PRO A 53 13.77 -21.85 -20.77
C PRO A 53 14.10 -20.35 -20.64
N SER A 54 14.32 -19.66 -21.76
CA SER A 54 14.60 -18.22 -21.76
C SER A 54 13.41 -17.40 -21.27
N ILE A 55 12.18 -17.78 -21.60
CA ILE A 55 10.97 -17.13 -21.10
C ILE A 55 10.82 -17.34 -19.60
N LEU A 56 11.12 -18.52 -19.09
CA LEU A 56 11.08 -18.82 -17.66
C LEU A 56 12.12 -18.00 -16.89
N ASP A 57 13.34 -17.90 -17.40
CA ASP A 57 14.39 -17.10 -16.77
C ASP A 57 14.02 -15.61 -16.75
N GLN A 58 13.49 -15.07 -17.85
CA GLN A 58 12.98 -13.71 -17.89
C GLN A 58 11.78 -13.50 -16.95
N ALA A 59 10.87 -14.48 -16.87
CA ALA A 59 9.72 -14.42 -15.97
C ALA A 59 10.15 -14.47 -14.50
N ARG A 60 11.19 -15.24 -14.16
CA ARG A 60 11.83 -15.24 -12.84
C ARG A 60 12.40 -13.87 -12.52
N GLU A 61 13.25 -13.33 -13.40
CA GLU A 61 13.87 -12.02 -13.19
C GLU A 61 12.83 -10.91 -13.01
N LEU A 62 11.80 -10.87 -13.87
CA LEU A 62 10.73 -9.87 -13.79
C LEU A 62 9.83 -10.09 -12.56
N SER A 63 9.56 -11.33 -12.18
CA SER A 63 8.84 -11.66 -10.94
C SER A 63 9.60 -11.14 -9.73
N ASP A 64 10.90 -11.41 -9.66
CA ASP A 64 11.74 -11.04 -8.52
C ASP A 64 11.91 -9.52 -8.45
N ARG A 65 12.13 -8.85 -9.59
CA ARG A 65 12.14 -7.38 -9.65
C ARG A 65 10.82 -6.76 -9.19
N THR A 66 9.69 -7.36 -9.58
CA THR A 66 8.36 -6.90 -9.15
C THR A 66 8.13 -7.13 -7.66
N LYS A 67 8.60 -8.26 -7.11
CA LYS A 67 8.57 -8.55 -5.67
C LYS A 67 9.43 -7.57 -4.89
N LEU A 68 10.68 -7.36 -5.28
CA LEU A 68 11.60 -6.37 -4.70
C LEU A 68 10.96 -4.97 -4.69
N GLY A 69 10.44 -4.51 -5.82
CA GLY A 69 9.76 -3.20 -5.88
C GLY A 69 8.49 -3.14 -5.02
N LYS A 70 7.80 -4.26 -4.80
CA LYS A 70 6.65 -4.32 -3.87
C LYS A 70 7.12 -4.26 -2.42
N GLU A 71 8.19 -4.97 -2.07
CA GLU A 71 8.78 -4.97 -0.73
C GLU A 71 9.32 -3.60 -0.35
N GLU A 72 10.05 -2.94 -1.25
CA GLU A 72 10.50 -1.55 -1.10
C GLU A 72 9.32 -0.60 -0.86
N ARG A 73 8.22 -0.77 -1.60
CA ARG A 73 7.01 0.04 -1.40
C ARG A 73 6.32 -0.24 -0.07
N VAL A 74 6.32 -1.48 0.39
CA VAL A 74 5.80 -1.84 1.73
C VAL A 74 6.69 -1.23 2.81
N ALA A 75 8.01 -1.30 2.66
CA ALA A 75 8.97 -0.67 3.57
C ALA A 75 8.77 0.85 3.62
N ALA A 76 8.65 1.50 2.45
CA ALA A 76 8.35 2.93 2.35
C ALA A 76 6.99 3.30 2.98
N LEU A 77 5.99 2.44 2.85
CA LEU A 77 4.70 2.62 3.51
C LEU A 77 4.84 2.56 5.03
N LYS A 78 5.59 1.59 5.56
CA LYS A 78 5.89 1.48 7.00
C LYS A 78 6.63 2.71 7.52
N GLY A 79 7.62 3.22 6.78
CA GLY A 79 8.30 4.48 7.08
C GLY A 79 7.32 5.66 7.22
N LYS A 80 6.41 5.82 6.25
CA LYS A 80 5.35 6.84 6.30
C LYS A 80 4.38 6.66 7.47
N VAL A 81 4.08 5.42 7.86
CA VAL A 81 3.27 5.16 9.06
C VAL A 81 3.98 5.70 10.30
N THR A 82 5.27 5.42 10.45
CA THR A 82 6.09 5.92 11.56
C THR A 82 6.13 7.45 11.58
N GLU A 83 6.40 8.10 10.45
CA GLU A 83 6.39 9.58 10.37
C GLU A 83 5.06 10.20 10.84
N VAL A 84 3.92 9.61 10.44
CA VAL A 84 2.60 10.10 10.86
C VAL A 84 2.39 9.87 12.36
N ARG A 85 2.86 8.75 12.92
CA ARG A 85 2.81 8.48 14.36
C ARG A 85 3.62 9.49 15.15
N ASP A 86 4.84 9.79 14.72
CA ASP A 86 5.72 10.75 15.40
C ASP A 86 5.12 12.16 15.35
N GLY A 87 4.51 12.53 14.22
CA GLY A 87 3.75 13.78 14.13
C GLY A 87 2.55 13.82 15.08
N LEU A 88 1.85 12.70 15.30
CA LEU A 88 0.73 12.63 16.24
C LEU A 88 1.19 12.75 17.70
N TYR A 89 2.32 12.16 18.06
CA TYR A 89 2.91 12.32 19.39
C TYR A 89 3.32 13.77 19.64
N ARG A 90 4.05 14.40 18.71
CA ARG A 90 4.38 15.83 18.79
C ARG A 90 3.15 16.71 18.90
N LEU A 91 2.10 16.40 18.13
CA LEU A 91 0.83 17.13 18.21
C LEU A 91 0.16 16.95 19.58
N ALA A 92 0.22 15.75 20.18
CA ALA A 92 -0.35 15.49 21.50
C ALA A 92 0.38 16.27 22.60
N GLU A 93 1.71 16.28 22.58
CA GLU A 93 2.54 17.06 23.51
C GLU A 93 2.24 18.55 23.37
N SER A 94 2.29 19.07 22.15
CA SER A 94 1.98 20.49 21.89
C SER A 94 0.57 20.89 22.34
N VAL A 95 -0.41 19.98 22.28
CA VAL A 95 -1.75 20.28 22.81
C VAL A 95 -1.78 20.26 24.33
N ARG A 96 -1.05 19.35 24.99
CA ARG A 96 -0.95 19.32 26.45
C ARG A 96 -0.31 20.59 26.99
N GLU A 97 0.74 21.07 26.34
CA GLU A 97 1.44 22.31 26.71
C GLU A 97 0.56 23.55 26.52
N ARG A 98 -0.18 23.65 25.41
CA ARG A 98 -0.97 24.85 25.07
C ARG A 98 -2.35 24.90 25.72
N PHE A 99 -2.90 23.75 26.10
CA PHE A 99 -4.26 23.65 26.60
C PHE A 99 -4.36 22.79 27.87
N PRO A 100 -3.51 23.00 28.90
CA PRO A 100 -3.43 22.12 30.07
C PRO A 100 -4.79 21.94 30.75
N GLU A 101 -5.50 23.05 30.99
CA GLU A 101 -6.83 23.05 31.65
C GLU A 101 -7.93 22.32 30.84
N LYS A 102 -7.75 22.17 29.52
CA LYS A 102 -8.75 21.56 28.64
C LYS A 102 -8.47 20.08 28.35
N VAL A 103 -7.27 19.60 28.71
CA VAL A 103 -6.84 18.23 28.50
C VAL A 103 -7.55 17.29 29.47
N ASP A 104 -7.77 17.72 30.72
CA ASP A 104 -8.48 16.93 31.74
C ASP A 104 -10.01 16.96 31.56
N GLY A 105 -10.51 17.92 30.78
CA GLY A 105 -11.92 18.02 30.44
C GLY A 105 -12.39 17.01 29.38
N LYS A 106 -13.72 16.95 29.20
CA LYS A 106 -14.39 16.14 28.16
C LYS A 106 -13.83 16.36 26.74
N ALA A 107 -13.28 17.55 26.46
CA ALA A 107 -12.68 17.87 25.17
C ALA A 107 -11.36 17.14 24.94
N GLY A 108 -10.46 17.13 25.93
CA GLY A 108 -9.20 16.39 25.91
C GLY A 108 -9.41 14.89 25.88
N GLN A 109 -10.30 14.34 26.71
CA GLN A 109 -10.66 12.91 26.66
C GLN A 109 -11.12 12.46 25.26
N LYS A 110 -11.97 13.26 24.59
CA LYS A 110 -12.42 12.96 23.21
C LYS A 110 -11.29 13.07 22.19
N MET A 111 -10.35 13.99 22.39
CA MET A 111 -9.17 14.10 21.54
C MET A 111 -8.27 12.87 21.70
N SER A 112 -7.96 12.46 22.93
CA SER A 112 -7.16 11.26 23.23
C SER A 112 -7.81 10.01 22.64
N ALA A 113 -9.14 9.87 22.76
CA ALA A 113 -9.87 8.77 22.13
C ALA A 113 -9.80 8.79 20.59
N ASP A 114 -9.86 9.98 19.96
CA ASP A 114 -9.69 10.11 18.51
C ASP A 114 -8.24 9.82 18.09
N LEU A 115 -7.23 10.22 18.87
CA LEU A 115 -5.81 9.94 18.65
C LEU A 115 -5.53 8.43 18.72
N ASN A 116 -5.98 7.76 19.79
CA ASN A 116 -5.82 6.30 19.95
C ASN A 116 -6.44 5.53 18.78
N LYS A 117 -7.59 5.98 18.26
CA LYS A 117 -8.23 5.37 17.08
C LYS A 117 -7.44 5.58 15.79
N VAL A 118 -6.74 6.72 15.66
CA VAL A 118 -5.84 6.96 14.53
C VAL A 118 -4.59 6.09 14.67
N MET A 119 -4.00 6.01 15.85
CA MET A 119 -2.84 5.18 16.14
C MET A 119 -3.12 3.69 15.87
N ALA A 120 -4.27 3.19 16.34
CA ALA A 120 -4.71 1.82 16.05
C ALA A 120 -4.88 1.57 14.54
N ALA A 121 -5.46 2.52 13.80
CA ALA A 121 -5.58 2.42 12.35
C ALA A 121 -4.21 2.38 11.66
N LEU A 122 -3.25 3.17 12.14
CA LEU A 122 -1.87 3.16 11.65
C LEU A 122 -1.15 1.85 11.95
N THR A 123 -1.37 1.24 13.12
CA THR A 123 -0.83 -0.09 13.46
C THR A 123 -1.30 -1.15 12.46
N ARG A 124 -2.61 -1.23 12.24
CA ARG A 124 -3.18 -2.18 11.27
C ARG A 124 -2.61 -1.98 9.87
N MET A 125 -2.40 -0.73 9.45
CA MET A 125 -1.73 -0.45 8.16
C MET A 125 -0.28 -0.92 8.12
N ALA A 126 0.48 -0.79 9.20
CA ALA A 126 1.86 -1.28 9.28
C ALA A 126 1.93 -2.82 9.28
N GLU A 127 0.92 -3.48 9.83
CA GLU A 127 0.73 -4.94 9.82
C GLU A 127 0.27 -5.48 8.46
N GLY A 128 0.04 -4.59 7.48
CA GLY A 128 -0.37 -4.97 6.13
C GLY A 128 -1.87 -5.13 5.95
N GLU A 129 -2.69 -4.81 6.96
CA GLU A 129 -4.15 -4.80 6.86
C GLU A 129 -4.64 -3.60 6.06
N HIS A 130 -4.28 -3.50 4.80
CA HIS A 130 -4.74 -2.46 3.89
C HIS A 130 -5.16 -3.10 2.58
N GLY A 131 -6.15 -2.51 1.90
CA GLY A 131 -6.50 -2.96 0.55
C GLY A 131 -5.38 -2.68 -0.46
N ARG A 132 -5.59 -1.71 -1.36
CA ARG A 132 -4.58 -1.38 -2.37
C ARG A 132 -3.47 -0.50 -1.78
N LEU A 133 -2.20 -0.89 -1.92
CA LEU A 133 -1.02 -0.12 -1.48
C LEU A 133 -1.08 1.36 -1.91
N LYS A 134 -1.40 1.64 -3.17
CA LYS A 134 -1.55 3.02 -3.68
C LYS A 134 -2.63 3.83 -2.94
N ARG A 135 -3.70 3.18 -2.45
CA ARG A 135 -4.74 3.85 -1.65
C ARG A 135 -4.23 4.11 -0.23
N ALA A 136 -3.47 3.18 0.35
CA ALA A 136 -2.80 3.34 1.64
C ALA A 136 -1.83 4.51 1.64
N GLU A 137 -0.92 4.57 0.66
CA GLU A 137 0.04 5.68 0.48
C GLU A 137 -0.67 7.04 0.46
N ARG A 138 -1.72 7.18 -0.34
CA ARG A 138 -2.52 8.42 -0.44
C ARG A 138 -3.26 8.77 0.85
N ALA A 139 -3.68 7.78 1.62
CA ALA A 139 -4.36 8.01 2.88
C ALA A 139 -3.39 8.49 3.96
N LEU A 140 -2.17 7.93 4.00
CA LEU A 140 -1.09 8.38 4.88
C LEU A 140 -0.65 9.80 4.54
N GLU A 141 -0.44 10.11 3.27
CA GLU A 141 -0.09 11.46 2.83
C GLU A 141 -1.15 12.50 3.27
N LYS A 142 -2.43 12.15 3.15
CA LYS A 142 -3.54 12.99 3.65
C LYS A 142 -3.54 13.10 5.17
N ALA A 143 -3.18 12.05 5.89
CA ALA A 143 -3.08 12.08 7.35
C ALA A 143 -1.92 12.97 7.80
N GLN A 144 -0.73 12.79 7.21
CA GLN A 144 0.47 13.59 7.46
C GLN A 144 0.21 15.08 7.25
N ARG A 145 -0.29 15.45 6.06
CA ARG A 145 -0.65 16.85 5.74
C ARG A 145 -1.63 17.47 6.73
N ARG A 146 -2.50 16.66 7.34
CA ARG A 146 -3.43 17.16 8.36
C ARG A 146 -2.75 17.32 9.70
N VAL A 147 -1.93 16.37 10.12
CA VAL A 147 -1.18 16.44 11.39
C VAL A 147 -0.32 17.70 11.41
N THR A 148 0.48 17.95 10.37
CA THR A 148 1.32 19.15 10.27
C THR A 148 0.50 20.45 10.32
N LYS A 149 -0.65 20.51 9.64
CA LYS A 149 -1.53 21.70 9.66
C LYS A 149 -2.18 21.96 11.03
N LEU A 150 -2.13 21.02 11.96
CA LEU A 150 -2.76 21.13 13.28
C LEU A 150 -1.77 21.57 14.36
N GLU A 151 -0.47 21.62 14.08
CA GLU A 151 0.56 22.00 15.05
C GLU A 151 0.29 23.37 15.66
N ALA A 152 -0.14 24.37 14.88
CA ALA A 152 -0.52 25.70 15.40
C ALA A 152 -2.03 25.88 15.65
N ALA A 153 -2.85 24.82 15.55
CA ALA A 153 -4.30 24.95 15.58
C ALA A 153 -4.90 24.83 17.00
N GLY A 154 -6.00 25.54 17.26
CA GLY A 154 -6.75 25.38 18.51
C GLY A 154 -7.40 24.00 18.68
N LEU A 155 -7.63 23.57 19.93
CA LEU A 155 -8.13 22.23 20.31
C LEU A 155 -9.34 21.73 19.50
N LYS A 156 -10.31 22.60 19.18
CA LYS A 156 -11.49 22.26 18.36
C LYS A 156 -11.09 21.87 16.93
N LYS A 157 -10.12 22.56 16.34
CA LYS A 157 -9.59 22.28 15.00
C LYS A 157 -8.76 20.99 15.02
N VAL A 158 -7.92 20.79 16.04
CA VAL A 158 -7.17 19.54 16.27
C VAL A 158 -8.09 18.33 16.26
N ARG A 159 -9.14 18.34 17.10
CA ARG A 159 -10.11 17.25 17.16
C ARG A 159 -10.81 16.99 15.83
N LYS A 160 -11.24 18.05 15.13
CA LYS A 160 -11.86 17.91 13.79
C LYS A 160 -10.88 17.31 12.78
N GLY A 161 -9.61 17.70 12.84
CA GLY A 161 -8.53 17.19 12.00
C GLY A 161 -8.27 15.70 12.24
N LEU A 162 -8.09 15.28 13.50
CA LEU A 162 -7.94 13.88 13.89
C LEU A 162 -9.12 13.02 13.43
N LYS A 163 -10.36 13.49 13.64
CA LYS A 163 -11.56 12.79 13.15
C LYS A 163 -11.54 12.60 11.63
N LYS A 164 -11.09 13.61 10.86
CA LYS A 164 -10.95 13.50 9.41
C LYS A 164 -9.86 12.50 9.02
N SER A 165 -8.68 12.55 9.67
CA SER A 165 -7.58 11.60 9.47
C SER A 165 -8.03 10.17 9.72
N ARG A 166 -8.71 9.92 10.84
CA ARG A 166 -9.34 8.62 11.13
C ARG A 166 -10.25 8.14 10.00
N LYS A 167 -11.13 9.01 9.51
CA LYS A 167 -12.06 8.66 8.42
C LYS A 167 -11.32 8.29 7.13
N SER A 168 -10.22 8.95 6.79
CA SER A 168 -9.44 8.59 5.59
C SER A 168 -8.70 7.26 5.74
N LEU A 169 -8.14 6.98 6.92
CA LEU A 169 -7.44 5.72 7.17
C LEU A 169 -8.41 4.54 7.19
N ARG A 170 -9.56 4.68 7.86
CA ARG A 170 -10.62 3.64 7.87
C ARG A 170 -11.06 3.22 6.47
N LYS A 171 -11.19 4.16 5.53
CA LYS A 171 -11.58 3.86 4.14
C LYS A 171 -10.61 2.92 3.42
N VAL A 172 -9.38 2.76 3.92
CA VAL A 172 -8.37 1.87 3.35
C VAL A 172 -8.34 0.51 4.06
N LEU A 173 -8.72 0.48 5.34
CA LEU A 173 -8.73 -0.72 6.18
C LEU A 173 -9.93 -1.64 5.94
N GLY A 174 -10.98 -1.17 5.26
CA GLY A 174 -12.27 -1.87 5.13
C GLY A 174 -13.28 -1.27 6.09
#